data_AF-A0A349TBR0-F1
#
_entry.id   AF-A0A349TBR0-F1
#
_cell.length_a   1.000
_cell.length_b   1.000
_cell.length_c   1.000
_cell.angle_alpha   90.00
_cell.angle_beta   90.00
_cell.angle_gamma   90.00
#
_symmetry.space_group_name_H-M   'P 1'
#
loop_
_entity.id
_entity.type
_entity.pdbx_description
1 polymer ?
#
loop_
_entity_poly.entity_id
_entity_poly.type
_entity_poly.pdbx_seq_one_letter_code
_entity_poly.pdbx_strand_id
1 'polypeptide(L)' 'VAEGGLGYSCIAEIRMIETIYEGEAKTRFMAPGDTVRVEMRDKDNHSIFGAIEQKVVQA' A
#
# COMPACT_ATOMS: atom_id res chain seq x y z
N VAL A 1 1.45 7.22 -11.00
CA VAL A 1 0.90 5.86 -11.15
C VAL A 1 1.09 5.49 -12.61
N ALA A 2 1.77 4.37 -12.90
CA ALA A 2 2.29 4.09 -14.24
C ALA A 2 1.18 3.81 -15.27
N GLU A 3 0.02 3.31 -14.85
CA GLU A 3 -1.10 2.96 -15.76
C GLU A 3 -2.25 3.99 -15.84
N GLY A 4 -2.01 5.28 -15.54
CA GLY A 4 -2.96 6.33 -15.94
C GLY A 4 -4.16 6.60 -14.99
N GLY A 5 -3.95 6.59 -13.68
CA GLY A 5 -4.91 7.06 -12.67
C GLY A 5 -4.28 7.93 -11.58
N LEU A 6 -5.09 8.54 -10.71
CA LEU A 6 -4.62 9.23 -9.49
C LEU A 6 -4.11 8.26 -8.41
N GLY A 7 -4.38 6.96 -8.57
CA GLY A 7 -4.06 5.90 -7.62
C GLY A 7 -5.18 4.86 -7.61
N TYR A 8 -5.07 3.93 -6.66
CA TYR A 8 -6.13 2.97 -6.33
C TYR A 8 -6.53 3.19 -4.87
N SER A 9 -7.83 3.12 -4.60
CA SER A 9 -8.41 3.37 -3.28
C SER A 9 -8.19 2.19 -2.34
N CYS A 10 -8.05 0.99 -2.86
CA CYS A 10 -7.75 -0.21 -2.07
C CYS A 10 -6.96 -1.27 -2.86
N ILE A 11 -6.35 -2.20 -2.12
CA ILE A 11 -5.62 -3.34 -2.69
C ILE A 11 -6.52 -4.24 -3.56
N ALA A 12 -7.82 -4.32 -3.24
CA ALA A 12 -8.77 -5.10 -4.02
C ALA A 12 -9.03 -4.46 -5.40
N GLU A 13 -9.08 -3.13 -5.47
CA GLU A 13 -9.29 -2.40 -6.71
C GLU A 13 -8.13 -2.60 -7.69
N ILE A 14 -6.88 -2.41 -7.25
CA ILE A 14 -5.70 -2.65 -8.11
C ILE A 14 -5.62 -4.10 -8.57
N ARG A 15 -5.83 -5.07 -7.66
CA ARG A 15 -5.79 -6.50 -8.01
C ARG A 15 -6.90 -6.90 -8.99
N MET A 16 -8.09 -6.29 -8.89
CA MET A 16 -9.16 -6.49 -9.86
C MET A 16 -8.76 -5.97 -11.24
N ILE A 17 -8.19 -4.76 -11.30
CA ILE A 17 -7.72 -4.13 -12.53
C ILE A 17 -6.61 -4.97 -13.19
N GLU A 18 -5.60 -5.40 -12.43
CA GLU A 18 -4.55 -6.32 -12.91
C GLU A 18 -5.15 -7.61 -13.48
N THR A 19 -6.15 -8.19 -12.81
CA THR A 19 -6.82 -9.41 -13.29
C THR A 19 -7.57 -9.16 -14.61
N ILE A 20 -8.23 -8.01 -14.77
CA ILE A 20 -8.96 -7.67 -16.00
C ILE A 20 -7.99 -7.45 -17.17
N TYR A 21 -6.89 -6.73 -16.96
CA TYR A 21 -5.98 -6.35 -18.04
C TYR A 21 -4.91 -7.40 -18.35
N GLU A 22 -4.46 -8.13 -17.34
CA GLU A 22 -3.28 -9.00 -17.43
C GLU A 22 -3.60 -10.47 -17.11
N GLY A 23 -4.84 -10.77 -16.71
CA GLY A 23 -5.32 -12.13 -16.43
C GLY A 23 -5.03 -12.64 -15.03
N GLU A 24 -4.19 -11.95 -14.25
CA GLU A 24 -3.88 -12.30 -12.86
C GLU A 24 -3.58 -11.07 -12.00
N ALA A 25 -3.79 -11.19 -10.70
CA ALA A 25 -3.48 -10.13 -9.74
C ALA A 25 -2.03 -10.22 -9.25
N LYS A 26 -1.19 -9.30 -9.72
CA LYS A 26 0.26 -9.24 -9.46
C LYS A 26 0.62 -8.58 -8.14
N THR A 27 -0.11 -7.54 -7.71
CA THR A 27 0.20 -6.85 -6.46
C THR A 27 -0.16 -7.73 -5.27
N ARG A 28 0.84 -8.28 -4.58
CA ARG A 28 0.63 -9.20 -3.45
C ARG A 28 0.00 -8.52 -2.22
N PHE A 29 -0.68 -9.31 -1.39
CA PHE A 29 -0.99 -8.91 -0.02
C PHE A 29 0.29 -8.84 0.83
N MET A 30 0.17 -8.22 2.01
CA MET A 30 1.24 -8.26 3.01
C MET A 30 1.51 -9.70 3.45
N ALA A 31 2.77 -10.00 3.72
CA ALA A 31 3.24 -11.31 4.16
C ALA A 31 4.20 -11.15 5.35
N PRO A 32 4.38 -12.20 6.17
CA PRO A 32 5.32 -12.16 7.29
C PRO A 32 6.73 -11.76 6.85
N GLY A 33 7.32 -10.81 7.58
CA GLY A 33 8.56 -10.14 7.22
C GLY A 33 8.37 -8.72 6.67
N ASP A 34 7.20 -8.39 6.13
CA ASP A 34 6.89 -7.03 5.70
C ASP A 34 6.82 -6.06 6.87
N THR A 35 7.08 -4.79 6.59
CA THR A 35 6.87 -3.69 7.53
C THR A 35 5.99 -2.64 6.87
N VAL A 36 4.91 -2.25 7.54
CA VAL A 36 4.04 -1.14 7.14
C VAL A 36 4.34 0.06 8.02
N ARG A 37 4.48 1.23 7.39
CA ARG A 37 4.67 2.52 8.06
C ARG A 37 3.58 3.49 7.64
N VAL A 38 2.88 4.06 8.61
CA VAL A 38 1.88 5.12 8.41
C VAL A 38 2.31 6.33 9.22
N GLU A 39 2.44 7.48 8.54
CA GLU A 39 2.80 8.74 9.18
C GLU A 39 2.05 9.90 8.53
N MET A 40 1.78 10.93 9.33
CA MET A 40 1.29 12.21 8.84
C MET A 40 2.36 13.27 9.08
N ARG A 41 2.67 14.04 8.05
CA ARG A 41 3.65 15.12 8.10
C ARG A 41 2.97 16.47 7.85
N ASP A 42 3.47 17.51 8.50
CA ASP A 42 3.04 18.88 8.22
C ASP A 42 3.69 19.40 6.92
N LYS A 43 3.40 20.66 6.59
CA LYS A 43 3.94 21.34 5.40
C LYS A 43 5.47 21.50 5.43
N ASP A 44 6.07 21.46 6.62
CA ASP A 44 7.50 21.60 6.85
C ASP A 44 8.17 20.23 7.01
N ASN A 45 7.42 19.15 6.68
CA ASN A 45 7.86 17.75 6.68
C ASN A 45 8.15 17.17 8.08
N HIS A 46 7.66 17.81 9.15
CA HIS A 46 7.74 17.26 10.51
C HIS A 46 6.60 16.27 10.75
N SER A 47 6.90 15.18 11.47
CA SER A 47 5.88 14.23 11.89
C SER A 47 4.94 14.86 12.91
N ILE A 48 3.64 14.84 12.65
CA ILE A 48 2.62 15.45 13.52
C ILE A 48 2.29 14.53 14.71
N PHE A 49 2.25 13.22 14.47
CA PHE A 49 1.79 12.22 15.45
C PHE A 49 2.83 11.13 15.74
N GLY A 50 4.06 11.25 15.24
CA GLY A 50 4.97 10.12 15.10
C GLY A 50 4.57 9.22 13.92
N ALA A 51 5.02 7.97 13.95
CA ALA A 51 4.69 6.98 12.94
C ALA A 51 4.21 5.68 13.58
N ILE A 52 3.17 5.10 12.99
CA ILE A 52 2.79 3.72 13.23
C ILE A 52 3.69 2.87 12.35
N GLU A 53 4.50 2.02 12.95
CA GLU A 53 5.39 1.12 12.23
C GLU A 53 5.20 -0.31 12.76
N GLN A 54 4.72 -1.20 11.90
CA GLN A 54 4.33 -2.55 12.29
C GLN A 54 4.95 -3.58 11.38
N LYS A 55 5.57 -4.59 11.99
CA LYS A 55 6.08 -5.77 11.29
C LYS A 55 5.00 -6.84 11.25
N VAL A 56 4.73 -7.36 10.05
CA VAL A 56 3.86 -8.52 9.88
C VAL A 56 4.61 -9.76 10.33
N VAL A 57 4.03 -10.52 11.25
CA VAL A 57 4.57 -11.77 11.78
C VAL A 57 3.64 -12.93 11.44
N GLN A 58 4.16 -14.15 11.49
CA GLN A 58 3.33 -15.35 11.39
C GLN A 58 2.34 -15.39 12.55
N ALA A 59 1.15 -15.94 12.29
CA ALA A 59 0.10 -16.12 13.29
C ALA A 59 0.50 -17.17 14.36
#